data_AF-A0A8H5K915-F1
#
_entry.id   AF-A0A8H5K915-F1
#
_cell.length_a   1.000
_cell.length_b   1.000
_cell.length_c   1.000
_cell.angle_alpha   90.00
_cell.angle_beta   90.00
_cell.angle_gamma   90.00
#
_symmetry.space_group_name_H-M   'P 1'
#
loop_
_entity.id
_entity.type
_entity.pdbx_description
1 polymer ?
#
loop_
_entity_poly.entity_id
_entity_poly.type
_entity_poly.pdbx_seq_one_letter_code
_entity_poly.pdbx_strand_id
1 'polypeptide(L)'
;MAENEMRRRLMMESARDLEVDLGNVGMDDQPEPVDEFEEEQQEFDWNRCLHDQMFVFQEHELERILDIVITNMTPQRSPTQKPVPANMIFLSARYAHYHSSPELLERLLVSAMDYINDVVERCQWDMTILAFWISNATLLLHYLKKDPGLFEATGEFQAQLAELINEIFILIVRDAERRLDKVLDVAMLEHETIPGFEDITFQNEWKLFKRKKEVKEEPLEKRFRPPSPKQRAKPAPRNVTSLLSSTLFVLDLYDIHSVITAQIISQLIYWIGAELFNRIMSNRKYLARTKAMQIRMNISILEDWARTNNRQAEHFEGGEMRSSGESTMDAARRHLAPVIQLLQWLQCFSSLNGDDMEALVITLQQLKRLSPQQLIHSANHYRPEVGEKGLPKSAMKYLINLQKEAALKRERRRSGVPSPQKSGQDSTPVTPVKGRSNGNNLATPGSTASPPEDDWDEDDDMPEHLLLDPALMLPFVLPSVTDMLVTYGAGLGGVNRERERKYIPTVPPEFLEKLEVSGGTRKGPMFGEADWENEEV
;
A
#
# COMPACT_ATOMS: atom_id res chain seq x y z
N MET A 1 5.01 10.69 -29.80
CA MET A 1 3.59 10.46 -30.16
C MET A 1 3.01 9.22 -29.49
N ALA A 2 3.41 7.99 -29.85
CA ALA A 2 2.80 6.77 -29.28
C ALA A 2 2.88 6.66 -27.74
N GLU A 3 3.99 7.12 -27.14
CA GLU A 3 4.16 7.17 -25.68
C GLU A 3 3.22 8.18 -25.02
N ASN A 4 3.11 9.40 -25.55
CA ASN A 4 2.14 10.41 -25.07
C ASN A 4 0.69 9.91 -25.20
N GLU A 5 0.37 9.17 -26.27
CA GLU A 5 -0.95 8.55 -26.43
C GLU A 5 -1.19 7.43 -25.40
N MET A 6 -0.19 6.60 -25.12
CA MET A 6 -0.25 5.60 -24.06
C MET A 6 -0.43 6.25 -22.68
N ARG A 7 0.34 7.30 -22.37
CA ARG A 7 0.22 8.08 -21.12
C ARG A 7 -1.18 8.71 -20.99
N ARG A 8 -1.73 9.28 -22.06
CA ARG A 8 -3.09 9.85 -22.09
C ARG A 8 -4.17 8.78 -21.92
N ARG A 9 -4.00 7.59 -22.48
CA ARG A 9 -4.91 6.44 -22.25
C ARG A 9 -4.86 5.97 -20.80
N LEU A 10 -3.66 5.82 -20.23
CA LEU A 10 -3.47 5.48 -18.81
C LEU A 10 -4.06 6.55 -17.88
N MET A 11 -3.94 7.84 -18.21
CA MET A 11 -4.62 8.92 -17.48
C MET A 11 -6.14 8.77 -17.47
N MET A 12 -6.75 8.54 -18.65
CA MET A 12 -8.21 8.36 -18.77
C MET A 12 -8.71 7.10 -18.06
N GLU A 13 -7.96 6.00 -18.14
CA GLU A 13 -8.26 4.76 -17.42
C GLU A 13 -8.12 4.94 -15.91
N SER A 14 -7.05 5.60 -15.45
CA SER A 14 -6.79 5.81 -14.03
C SER A 14 -7.79 6.73 -13.36
N ALA A 15 -8.18 7.83 -14.02
CA ALA A 15 -9.19 8.71 -13.48
C ALA A 15 -10.59 8.07 -13.44
N ARG A 16 -10.92 7.21 -14.42
CA ARG A 16 -12.15 6.40 -14.38
C ARG A 16 -12.13 5.42 -13.20
N ASP A 17 -11.04 4.69 -13.03
CA ASP A 17 -10.93 3.62 -12.03
C ASP A 17 -10.78 4.18 -10.59
N LEU A 18 -10.21 5.38 -10.44
CA LEU A 18 -10.07 6.10 -9.17
C LEU A 18 -11.15 7.18 -8.94
N GLU A 19 -12.18 7.26 -9.78
CA GLU A 19 -13.28 8.23 -9.67
C GLU A 19 -12.80 9.71 -9.56
N VAL A 20 -11.64 10.03 -10.15
CA VAL A 20 -11.00 11.37 -10.09
C VAL A 20 -11.63 12.31 -11.11
N ASP A 21 -11.92 13.55 -10.71
CA ASP A 21 -12.43 14.58 -11.63
C ASP A 21 -11.34 15.00 -12.64
N LEU A 22 -11.50 14.52 -13.87
CA LEU A 22 -10.64 14.81 -15.02
C LEU A 22 -10.51 16.30 -15.36
N GLY A 23 -11.43 17.15 -14.89
CA GLY A 23 -11.34 18.61 -15.02
C GLY A 23 -10.19 19.19 -14.19
N ASN A 24 -9.94 18.65 -12.99
CA ASN A 24 -8.85 19.10 -12.12
C ASN A 24 -7.48 18.58 -12.59
N VAL A 25 -7.45 17.48 -13.34
CA VAL A 25 -6.21 16.83 -13.78
C VAL A 25 -5.69 17.36 -15.12
N GLY A 26 -5.89 18.63 -15.50
CA GLY A 26 -5.19 19.30 -16.62
C GLY A 26 -5.07 18.47 -17.92
N MET A 27 -6.19 18.16 -18.58
CA MET A 27 -6.20 17.30 -19.78
C MET A 27 -5.48 17.88 -21.00
N ASP A 28 -5.41 19.21 -21.10
CA ASP A 28 -4.98 19.94 -22.29
C ASP A 28 -3.68 20.74 -22.09
N ASP A 29 -2.99 20.56 -20.95
CA ASP A 29 -1.68 21.17 -20.68
C ASP A 29 -0.67 20.68 -21.71
N GLN A 30 -0.21 21.58 -22.59
CA GLN A 30 0.95 21.30 -23.42
C GLN A 30 2.20 21.22 -22.54
N PRO A 31 3.20 20.39 -22.88
CA PRO A 31 4.49 20.50 -22.21
C PRO A 31 5.02 21.92 -22.45
N GLU A 32 5.23 22.67 -21.37
CA GLU A 32 5.81 24.00 -21.45
C GLU A 32 7.17 23.91 -22.16
N PRO A 33 7.47 24.83 -23.09
CA PRO A 33 8.82 24.91 -23.65
C PRO A 33 9.78 25.20 -22.50
N VAL A 34 10.90 24.48 -22.45
CA VAL A 34 11.99 24.81 -21.53
C VAL A 34 12.53 26.17 -21.95
N ASP A 35 12.32 27.19 -21.13
CA ASP A 35 12.73 28.55 -21.47
C ASP A 35 14.26 28.64 -21.44
N GLU A 36 14.89 28.96 -22.58
CA GLU A 36 16.36 29.05 -22.69
C GLU A 36 16.94 30.15 -21.78
N PHE A 37 16.10 31.03 -21.22
CA PHE A 37 16.44 32.06 -20.23
C PHE A 37 16.70 31.52 -18.80
N GLU A 38 16.36 30.27 -18.48
CA GLU A 38 16.63 29.70 -17.15
C GLU A 38 18.12 29.43 -16.87
N GLU A 39 19.01 29.49 -17.87
CA GLU A 39 20.44 29.22 -17.68
C GLU A 39 21.19 30.31 -16.89
N GLU A 40 20.64 31.52 -16.76
CA GLU A 40 21.26 32.66 -16.05
C GLU A 40 20.79 32.81 -14.58
N GLN A 41 19.88 31.97 -14.08
CA GLN A 41 19.44 32.05 -12.68
C GLN A 41 20.57 31.69 -11.70
N GLN A 42 20.70 32.49 -10.65
CA GLN A 42 21.73 32.32 -9.63
C GLN A 42 21.51 31.02 -8.82
N GLU A 43 22.59 30.27 -8.58
CA GLU A 43 22.52 28.97 -7.89
C GLU A 43 21.93 29.11 -6.46
N PHE A 44 21.05 28.17 -6.08
CA PHE A 44 20.37 28.21 -4.78
C PHE A 44 21.35 27.94 -3.63
N ASP A 45 21.63 28.95 -2.80
CA ASP A 45 22.55 28.82 -1.66
C ASP A 45 21.79 28.28 -0.45
N TRP A 46 22.02 27.01 -0.13
CA TRP A 46 21.45 26.36 1.05
C TRP A 46 22.11 26.83 2.36
N ASN A 47 23.28 27.46 2.32
CA ASN A 47 24.02 27.92 3.50
C ASN A 47 23.76 29.40 3.84
N ARG A 48 23.15 30.16 2.93
CA ARG A 48 22.87 31.59 3.09
C ARG A 48 21.50 31.94 2.52
N CYS A 49 20.73 32.73 3.24
CA CYS A 49 19.49 33.27 2.70
C CYS A 49 19.80 34.47 1.80
N LEU A 50 19.71 34.29 0.48
CA LEU A 50 19.79 35.38 -0.49
C LEU A 50 18.41 36.03 -0.68
N HIS A 51 18.37 37.31 -1.07
CA HIS A 51 17.14 38.12 -1.16
C HIS A 51 16.12 37.59 -2.18
N ASP A 52 16.62 36.94 -3.24
CA ASP A 52 15.89 36.23 -4.29
C ASP A 52 15.45 34.81 -3.89
N GLN A 53 15.91 34.31 -2.73
CA GLN A 53 15.74 32.93 -2.27
C GLN A 53 14.96 32.86 -0.94
N MET A 54 14.04 33.80 -0.74
CA MET A 54 13.11 33.90 0.38
C MET A 54 11.77 34.51 -0.10
N PHE A 55 10.67 34.24 0.62
CA PHE A 55 9.39 34.90 0.37
C PHE A 55 9.06 35.85 1.53
N VAL A 56 9.07 37.16 1.24
CA VAL A 56 8.81 38.21 2.23
C VAL A 56 7.30 38.45 2.32
N PHE A 57 6.73 38.31 3.51
CA PHE A 57 5.31 38.51 3.78
C PHE A 57 5.09 39.24 5.10
N GLN A 58 3.93 39.89 5.27
CA GLN A 58 3.54 40.45 6.56
C GLN A 58 2.64 39.48 7.33
N GLU A 59 2.76 39.45 8.66
CA GLU A 59 2.00 38.51 9.52
C GLU A 59 0.48 38.56 9.29
N HIS A 60 -0.07 39.75 9.00
CA HIS A 60 -1.50 39.93 8.71
C HIS A 60 -1.95 39.36 7.35
N GLU A 61 -1.02 38.99 6.48
CA GLU A 61 -1.28 38.36 5.18
C GLU A 61 -1.17 36.83 5.23
N LEU A 62 -0.65 36.27 6.33
CA LEU A 62 -0.35 34.85 6.47
C LEU A 62 -1.58 33.97 6.19
N GLU A 63 -2.71 34.27 6.83
CA GLU A 63 -3.99 33.55 6.65
C GLU A 63 -4.41 33.47 5.18
N ARG A 64 -4.30 34.62 4.47
CA ARG A 64 -4.61 34.77 3.05
C ARG A 64 -3.64 34.00 2.13
N ILE A 65 -2.35 33.97 2.47
CA ILE A 65 -1.34 33.21 1.74
C ILE A 65 -1.62 31.71 1.88
N LEU A 66 -1.83 31.23 3.10
CA LEU A 66 -2.13 29.83 3.39
C LEU A 66 -3.45 29.38 2.74
N ASP A 67 -4.49 30.23 2.75
CA ASP A 67 -5.73 29.93 2.04
C ASP A 67 -5.53 29.75 0.53
N ILE A 68 -4.65 30.55 -0.09
CA ILE A 68 -4.40 30.47 -1.53
C ILE A 68 -3.55 29.24 -1.88
N VAL A 69 -2.51 28.93 -1.10
CA VAL A 69 -1.54 27.85 -1.43
C VAL A 69 -1.86 26.50 -0.79
N ILE A 70 -2.79 26.44 0.17
CA ILE A 70 -3.22 25.21 0.85
C ILE A 70 -4.71 24.96 0.60
N THR A 71 -5.61 25.79 1.13
CA THR A 71 -7.06 25.54 1.10
C THR A 71 -7.65 25.51 -0.31
N ASN A 72 -7.28 26.48 -1.15
CA ASN A 72 -7.86 26.69 -2.48
C ASN A 72 -6.97 26.16 -3.62
N MET A 73 -5.86 25.48 -3.29
CA MET A 73 -4.93 24.95 -4.28
C MET A 73 -5.46 23.66 -4.90
N THR A 74 -5.83 23.72 -6.19
CA THR A 74 -6.23 22.55 -6.97
C THR A 74 -5.00 21.74 -7.42
N PRO A 75 -4.95 20.40 -7.24
CA PRO A 75 -3.82 19.58 -7.70
C PRO A 75 -3.66 19.52 -9.24
N GLN A 76 -2.93 20.47 -9.82
CA GLN A 76 -2.69 20.52 -11.28
C GLN A 76 -1.56 19.59 -11.74
N ARG A 77 -1.45 19.37 -13.06
CA ARG A 77 -0.37 18.54 -13.65
C ARG A 77 0.94 19.28 -13.82
N SER A 78 0.91 20.60 -13.99
CA SER A 78 2.09 21.39 -14.36
C SER A 78 3.25 21.13 -13.38
N PRO A 79 4.44 20.72 -13.85
CA PRO A 79 5.57 20.41 -12.98
C PRO A 79 5.98 21.56 -12.07
N THR A 80 5.85 22.80 -12.55
CA THR A 80 6.15 24.04 -11.81
C THR A 80 5.13 24.32 -10.71
N GLN A 81 3.89 23.86 -10.86
CA GLN A 81 2.81 24.09 -9.90
C GLN A 81 2.72 23.04 -8.79
N LYS A 82 3.09 21.77 -9.05
CA LYS A 82 3.03 20.70 -8.04
C LYS A 82 3.72 21.05 -6.71
N PRO A 83 4.95 21.62 -6.67
CA PRO A 83 5.65 21.90 -5.43
C PRO A 83 5.30 23.27 -4.81
N VAL A 84 4.38 24.05 -5.39
CA VAL A 84 4.09 25.43 -4.95
C VAL A 84 3.77 25.54 -3.45
N PRO A 85 2.95 24.66 -2.82
CA PRO A 85 2.74 24.72 -1.37
C PRO A 85 4.04 24.54 -0.57
N ALA A 86 4.83 23.51 -0.90
CA ALA A 86 6.11 23.23 -0.24
C ALA A 86 7.11 24.38 -0.43
N ASN A 87 7.23 24.91 -1.65
CA ASN A 87 8.11 26.02 -2.01
C ASN A 87 7.70 27.30 -1.25
N MET A 88 6.41 27.64 -1.24
CA MET A 88 5.90 28.84 -0.57
C MET A 88 6.14 28.78 0.94
N ILE A 89 5.78 27.67 1.59
CA ILE A 89 5.98 27.49 3.04
C ILE A 89 7.47 27.55 3.38
N PHE A 90 8.33 26.88 2.60
CA PHE A 90 9.78 26.88 2.83
C PHE A 90 10.43 28.25 2.62
N LEU A 91 10.13 28.95 1.53
CA LEU A 91 10.69 30.28 1.25
C LEU A 91 10.21 31.32 2.28
N SER A 92 8.96 31.19 2.76
CA SER A 92 8.42 31.98 3.87
C SER A 92 9.12 31.67 5.19
N ALA A 93 9.43 30.39 5.44
CA ALA A 93 10.17 29.95 6.63
C ALA A 93 11.62 30.47 6.63
N ARG A 94 12.29 30.48 5.46
CA ARG A 94 13.62 31.10 5.33
C ARG A 94 13.60 32.59 5.68
N TYR A 95 12.63 33.36 5.14
CA TYR A 95 12.46 34.77 5.52
C TYR A 95 12.24 34.93 7.03
N ALA A 96 11.30 34.17 7.60
CA ALA A 96 10.96 34.27 9.02
C ALA A 96 12.16 33.95 9.92
N HIS A 97 12.90 32.87 9.63
CA HIS A 97 14.06 32.41 10.41
C HIS A 97 15.27 33.36 10.30
N TYR A 98 15.65 33.77 9.09
CA TYR A 98 16.90 34.51 8.86
C TYR A 98 16.76 36.04 8.96
N HIS A 99 15.55 36.59 8.75
CA HIS A 99 15.35 38.03 8.58
C HIS A 99 14.18 38.63 9.38
N SER A 100 13.46 37.83 10.19
CA SER A 100 12.36 38.30 11.03
C SER A 100 12.51 37.81 12.48
N SER A 101 11.59 36.99 12.99
CA SER A 101 11.65 36.47 14.36
C SER A 101 11.20 35.00 14.48
N PRO A 102 11.65 34.28 15.54
CA PRO A 102 11.23 32.90 15.79
C PRO A 102 9.71 32.75 15.96
N GLU A 103 9.04 33.75 16.53
CA GLU A 103 7.58 33.72 16.74
C GLU A 103 6.82 33.77 15.41
N LEU A 104 7.32 34.49 14.40
CA LEU A 104 6.73 34.48 13.06
C LEU A 104 6.93 33.13 12.36
N LEU A 105 8.10 32.50 12.56
CA LEU A 105 8.39 31.15 12.05
C LEU A 105 7.47 30.11 12.68
N GLU A 106 7.33 30.11 14.01
CA GLU A 106 6.42 29.23 14.74
C GLU A 106 4.98 29.41 14.25
N ARG A 107 4.50 30.67 14.18
CA ARG A 107 3.15 30.98 13.72
C ARG A 107 2.89 30.52 12.28
N LEU A 108 3.84 30.72 11.37
CA LEU A 108 3.77 30.23 9.99
C LEU A 108 3.63 28.71 9.96
N LEU A 109 4.51 27.99 10.66
CA LEU A 109 4.57 26.53 10.61
C LEU A 109 3.35 25.87 11.27
N VAL A 110 2.91 26.34 12.44
CA VAL A 110 1.70 25.84 13.10
C VAL A 110 0.47 26.08 12.21
N SER A 111 0.29 27.31 11.72
CA SER A 111 -0.86 27.63 10.85
C SER A 111 -0.86 26.81 9.56
N ALA A 112 0.32 26.57 8.97
CA ALA A 112 0.45 25.72 7.78
C ALA A 112 0.11 24.25 8.08
N MET A 113 0.53 23.71 9.22
CA MET A 113 0.19 22.35 9.65
C MET A 113 -1.34 22.20 9.81
N ASP A 114 -1.97 23.13 10.52
CA ASP A 114 -3.42 23.14 10.74
C ASP A 114 -4.17 23.14 9.40
N TYR A 115 -3.82 24.03 8.47
CA TYR A 115 -4.45 24.13 7.15
C TYR A 115 -4.27 22.86 6.30
N ILE A 116 -3.11 22.19 6.38
CA ILE A 116 -2.87 20.94 5.63
C ILE A 116 -3.73 19.80 6.21
N ASN A 117 -3.75 19.65 7.54
CA ASN A 117 -4.60 18.67 8.22
C ASN A 117 -6.08 18.88 7.84
N ASP A 118 -6.55 20.12 7.90
CA ASP A 118 -7.90 20.53 7.51
C ASP A 118 -8.28 20.07 6.09
N VAL A 119 -7.36 20.19 5.12
CA VAL A 119 -7.59 19.72 3.74
C VAL A 119 -7.54 18.18 3.65
N VAL A 120 -6.58 17.54 4.32
CA VAL A 120 -6.43 16.07 4.33
C VAL A 120 -7.64 15.37 4.96
N GLU A 121 -8.15 15.86 6.10
CA GLU A 121 -9.34 15.30 6.76
C GLU A 121 -10.58 15.40 5.88
N ARG A 122 -10.81 16.57 5.27
CA ARG A 122 -11.93 16.81 4.33
C ARG A 122 -11.85 15.94 3.08
N CYS A 123 -10.64 15.65 2.60
CA CYS A 123 -10.38 14.95 1.35
C CYS A 123 -9.85 13.51 1.52
N GLN A 124 -10.10 12.87 2.67
CA GLN A 124 -9.58 11.53 3.03
C GLN A 124 -9.91 10.37 2.04
N TRP A 125 -10.81 10.60 1.06
CA TRP A 125 -11.20 9.63 0.02
C TRP A 125 -10.79 10.07 -1.40
N ASP A 126 -10.07 11.19 -1.53
CA ASP A 126 -9.57 11.73 -2.80
C ASP A 126 -8.08 11.38 -2.95
N MET A 127 -7.83 10.29 -3.68
CA MET A 127 -6.48 9.81 -4.02
C MET A 127 -5.58 10.90 -4.62
N THR A 128 -6.14 11.86 -5.35
CA THR A 128 -5.39 12.92 -6.02
C THR A 128 -4.97 14.02 -5.05
N ILE A 129 -5.86 14.44 -4.14
CA ILE A 129 -5.53 15.40 -3.06
C ILE A 129 -4.51 14.77 -2.10
N LEU A 130 -4.70 13.50 -1.71
CA LEU A 130 -3.77 12.79 -0.83
C LEU A 130 -2.38 12.63 -1.47
N ALA A 131 -2.32 12.26 -2.76
CA ALA A 131 -1.06 12.14 -3.49
C ALA A 131 -0.32 13.48 -3.64
N PHE A 132 -1.07 14.57 -3.83
CA PHE A 132 -0.52 15.93 -3.87
C PHE A 132 0.07 16.36 -2.52
N TRP A 133 -0.64 16.09 -1.41
CA TRP A 133 -0.18 16.46 -0.07
C TRP A 133 0.97 15.62 0.45
N ILE A 134 0.99 14.30 0.25
CA ILE A 134 2.13 13.47 0.66
C ILE A 134 3.41 13.84 -0.09
N SER A 135 3.29 14.26 -1.37
CA SER A 135 4.40 14.77 -2.17
C SER A 135 4.92 16.10 -1.61
N ASN A 136 4.05 17.09 -1.43
CA ASN A 136 4.41 18.39 -0.86
C ASN A 136 4.98 18.29 0.56
N ALA A 137 4.40 17.44 1.42
CA ALA A 137 4.89 17.20 2.77
C ALA A 137 6.29 16.55 2.77
N THR A 138 6.52 15.56 1.89
CA THR A 138 7.84 14.92 1.75
C THR A 138 8.89 15.90 1.21
N LEU A 139 8.51 16.77 0.26
CA LEU A 139 9.39 17.79 -0.31
C LEU A 139 9.71 18.92 0.69
N LEU A 140 8.73 19.40 1.45
CA LEU A 140 8.93 20.37 2.52
C LEU A 140 9.84 19.79 3.62
N LEU A 141 9.65 18.51 3.99
CA LEU A 141 10.52 17.81 4.93
C LEU A 141 11.96 17.68 4.40
N HIS A 142 12.13 17.50 3.08
CA HIS A 142 13.45 17.54 2.45
C HIS A 142 14.10 18.92 2.55
N TYR A 143 13.38 20.00 2.21
CA TYR A 143 13.92 21.36 2.26
C TYR A 143 14.34 21.78 3.67
N LEU A 144 13.48 21.54 4.67
CA LEU A 144 13.79 21.82 6.08
C LEU A 144 15.00 21.04 6.59
N LYS A 145 15.30 19.87 6.02
CA LYS A 145 16.50 19.06 6.36
C LYS A 145 17.74 19.42 5.53
N LYS A 146 17.61 20.18 4.45
CA LYS A 146 18.71 20.59 3.57
C LYS A 146 19.25 21.98 3.93
N ASP A 147 18.40 22.88 4.42
CA ASP A 147 18.80 24.19 4.95
C ASP A 147 19.30 24.05 6.41
N PRO A 148 20.56 24.39 6.74
CA PRO A 148 21.14 24.12 8.06
C PRO A 148 20.49 24.89 9.22
N GLY A 149 20.02 26.12 8.99
CA GLY A 149 19.41 26.93 10.05
C GLY A 149 18.01 26.43 10.38
N LEU A 150 17.22 26.16 9.33
CA LEU A 150 15.90 25.56 9.48
C LEU A 150 15.95 24.12 10.02
N PHE A 151 16.99 23.34 9.70
CA PHE A 151 17.14 21.98 10.24
C PHE A 151 17.17 21.96 11.77
N GLU A 152 17.93 22.87 12.39
CA GLU A 152 17.99 22.99 13.86
C GLU A 152 16.72 23.66 14.43
N ALA A 153 16.20 24.69 13.77
CA ALA A 153 15.08 25.49 14.30
C ALA A 153 13.70 24.84 14.18
N THR A 154 13.50 23.85 13.29
CA THR A 154 12.17 23.30 12.95
C THR A 154 11.97 21.84 13.38
N GLY A 155 12.79 21.33 14.31
CA GLY A 155 12.80 19.91 14.69
C GLY A 155 11.43 19.32 15.10
N GLU A 156 10.60 20.07 15.82
CA GLU A 156 9.25 19.63 16.22
C GLU A 156 8.30 19.55 15.01
N PHE A 157 8.30 20.57 14.15
CA PHE A 157 7.50 20.59 12.92
C PHE A 157 7.94 19.48 11.94
N GLN A 158 9.24 19.19 11.83
CA GLN A 158 9.74 18.05 11.05
C GLN A 158 9.22 16.69 11.56
N ALA A 159 8.98 16.55 12.87
CA ALA A 159 8.39 15.35 13.45
C ALA A 159 6.89 15.26 13.16
N GLN A 160 6.14 16.35 13.34
CA GLN A 160 4.72 16.43 12.97
C GLN A 160 4.50 16.14 11.48
N LEU A 161 5.36 16.69 10.61
CA LEU A 161 5.31 16.45 9.17
C LEU A 161 5.61 15.00 8.80
N ALA A 162 6.48 14.33 9.56
CA ALA A 162 6.74 12.89 9.42
C ALA A 162 5.54 12.03 9.84
N GLU A 163 4.82 12.42 10.90
CA GLU A 163 3.58 11.77 11.33
C GLU A 163 2.45 11.96 10.31
N LEU A 164 2.28 13.17 9.78
CA LEU A 164 1.32 13.50 8.72
C LEU A 164 1.59 12.70 7.43
N ILE A 165 2.85 12.55 6.99
CA ILE A 165 3.19 11.72 5.83
C ILE A 165 2.76 10.25 6.05
N ASN A 166 2.93 9.72 7.27
CA ASN A 166 2.47 8.38 7.63
C ASN A 166 0.93 8.27 7.67
N GLU A 167 0.23 9.31 8.14
CA GLU A 167 -1.24 9.34 8.09
C GLU A 167 -1.76 9.36 6.66
N ILE A 168 -1.24 10.25 5.79
CA ILE A 168 -1.65 10.31 4.38
C ILE A 168 -1.33 8.99 3.67
N PHE A 169 -0.21 8.32 3.99
CA PHE A 169 0.10 6.97 3.51
C PHE A 169 -0.99 5.96 3.89
N ILE A 170 -1.49 5.97 5.13
CA ILE A 170 -2.59 5.11 5.58
C ILE A 170 -3.89 5.43 4.83
N LEU A 171 -4.20 6.72 4.60
CA LEU A 171 -5.40 7.15 3.86
C LEU A 171 -5.36 6.70 2.39
N ILE A 172 -4.22 6.86 1.71
CA ILE A 172 -3.98 6.37 0.33
C ILE A 172 -4.21 4.86 0.24
N VAL A 173 -3.64 4.09 1.18
CA VAL A 173 -3.83 2.64 1.23
C VAL A 173 -5.31 2.31 1.41
N ARG A 174 -6.00 2.91 2.37
CA ARG A 174 -7.42 2.64 2.67
C ARG A 174 -8.35 2.96 1.50
N ASP A 175 -8.12 4.06 0.77
CA ASP A 175 -8.95 4.37 -0.39
C ASP A 175 -8.73 3.36 -1.53
N ALA A 176 -7.47 2.95 -1.77
CA ALA A 176 -7.18 1.91 -2.76
C ALA A 176 -7.76 0.54 -2.36
N GLU A 177 -7.64 0.12 -1.10
CA GLU A 177 -8.27 -1.10 -0.55
C GLU A 177 -9.80 -1.07 -0.74
N ARG A 178 -10.45 0.03 -0.36
CA ARG A 178 -11.90 0.27 -0.54
C ARG A 178 -12.34 0.14 -2.01
N ARG A 179 -11.51 0.58 -2.96
CA ARG A 179 -11.81 0.47 -4.42
C ARG A 179 -11.58 -0.95 -4.94
N LEU A 180 -10.51 -1.60 -4.49
CA LEU A 180 -10.18 -3.00 -4.84
C LEU A 180 -11.26 -3.96 -4.33
N ASP A 181 -11.76 -3.77 -3.11
CA ASP A 181 -12.78 -4.61 -2.49
C ASP A 181 -14.04 -4.76 -3.34
N LYS A 182 -14.57 -3.63 -3.83
CA LYS A 182 -15.76 -3.54 -4.72
C LYS A 182 -15.69 -4.49 -5.92
N VAL A 183 -14.49 -4.83 -6.40
CA VAL A 183 -14.30 -5.70 -7.57
C VAL A 183 -13.70 -7.07 -7.24
N LEU A 184 -13.13 -7.26 -6.05
CA LEU A 184 -12.23 -8.38 -5.74
C LEU A 184 -12.90 -9.75 -5.92
N ASP A 185 -14.11 -9.93 -5.39
CA ASP A 185 -14.87 -11.19 -5.48
C ASP A 185 -15.17 -11.57 -6.92
N VAL A 186 -15.82 -10.66 -7.67
CA VAL A 186 -16.26 -10.94 -9.04
C VAL A 186 -15.06 -11.10 -9.97
N ALA A 187 -13.97 -10.35 -9.74
CA ALA A 187 -12.76 -10.39 -10.54
C ALA A 187 -11.87 -11.60 -10.27
N MET A 188 -11.72 -12.04 -9.02
CA MET A 188 -10.73 -13.05 -8.64
C MET A 188 -11.34 -14.41 -8.25
N LEU A 189 -12.51 -14.42 -7.58
CA LEU A 189 -13.14 -15.64 -7.07
C LEU A 189 -14.20 -16.19 -8.04
N GLU A 190 -14.97 -15.33 -8.68
CA GLU A 190 -16.06 -15.74 -9.58
C GLU A 190 -15.67 -15.78 -11.06
N HIS A 191 -14.65 -15.02 -11.49
CA HIS A 191 -14.26 -14.93 -12.90
C HIS A 191 -13.76 -16.28 -13.46
N GLU A 192 -14.52 -16.85 -14.40
CA GLU A 192 -14.23 -18.15 -15.01
C GLU A 192 -13.39 -18.00 -16.29
N THR A 193 -12.12 -18.42 -16.19
CA THR A 193 -11.14 -18.41 -17.30
C THR A 193 -11.21 -19.65 -18.20
N ILE A 194 -11.77 -20.76 -17.71
CA ILE A 194 -11.77 -22.06 -18.40
C ILE A 194 -13.22 -22.46 -18.75
N PRO A 195 -13.60 -22.45 -20.05
CA PRO A 195 -14.92 -22.88 -20.48
C PRO A 195 -15.15 -24.38 -20.22
N GLY A 196 -16.28 -24.71 -19.58
CA GLY A 196 -16.69 -26.09 -19.27
C GLY A 196 -16.78 -26.44 -17.78
N PHE A 197 -16.43 -25.51 -16.88
CA PHE A 197 -16.57 -25.71 -15.43
C PHE A 197 -18.02 -25.66 -14.92
N GLU A 198 -19.01 -25.29 -15.74
CA GLU A 198 -20.44 -25.34 -15.38
C GLU A 198 -20.95 -26.77 -15.14
N ASP A 199 -20.31 -27.80 -15.72
CA ASP A 199 -20.74 -29.20 -15.68
C ASP A 199 -20.17 -30.03 -14.50
N ILE A 200 -19.42 -29.39 -13.59
CA ILE A 200 -18.79 -30.09 -12.46
C ILE A 200 -19.87 -30.62 -11.51
N THR A 201 -19.83 -31.93 -11.26
CA THR A 201 -20.71 -32.57 -10.28
C THR A 201 -19.94 -32.88 -9.01
N PHE A 202 -20.49 -32.44 -7.87
CA PHE A 202 -19.95 -32.73 -6.55
C PHE A 202 -20.51 -34.05 -6.01
N GLN A 203 -19.74 -34.69 -5.15
CA GLN A 203 -20.22 -35.88 -4.44
C GLN A 203 -21.41 -35.50 -3.54
N ASN A 204 -22.37 -36.41 -3.41
CA ASN A 204 -23.64 -36.25 -2.67
C ASN A 204 -24.63 -35.20 -3.23
N GLU A 205 -24.40 -34.60 -4.40
CA GLU A 205 -25.46 -33.83 -5.08
C GLU A 205 -26.50 -34.75 -5.75
N TRP A 206 -27.76 -34.65 -5.31
CA TRP A 206 -28.86 -35.47 -5.82
C TRP A 206 -29.27 -35.00 -7.24
N LYS A 207 -28.95 -35.81 -8.25
CA LYS A 207 -29.22 -35.55 -9.68
C LYS A 207 -30.72 -35.47 -10.06
N LEU A 208 -31.64 -35.66 -9.12
CA LEU A 208 -33.09 -35.77 -9.34
C LEU A 208 -33.79 -34.44 -9.64
N PHE A 209 -33.23 -33.29 -9.22
CA PHE A 209 -33.88 -31.97 -9.39
C PHE A 209 -33.14 -30.99 -10.30
N LYS A 210 -31.90 -31.28 -10.72
CA LYS A 210 -31.21 -30.48 -11.74
C LYS A 210 -31.72 -30.87 -13.14
N ARG A 211 -32.75 -30.17 -13.61
CA ARG A 211 -33.20 -30.22 -15.01
C ARG A 211 -31.98 -29.96 -15.91
N LYS A 212 -31.55 -30.95 -16.70
CA LYS A 212 -30.46 -30.78 -17.67
C LYS A 212 -30.78 -29.55 -18.53
N LYS A 213 -29.96 -28.51 -18.37
CA LYS A 213 -29.89 -27.43 -19.35
C LYS A 213 -29.21 -28.08 -20.55
N GLU A 214 -29.93 -28.25 -21.66
CA GLU A 214 -29.32 -28.73 -22.90
C GLU A 214 -28.29 -27.69 -23.33
N VAL A 215 -27.02 -27.95 -23.01
CA VAL A 215 -25.89 -27.29 -23.63
C VAL A 215 -25.93 -27.72 -25.07
N LYS A 216 -26.45 -26.84 -25.95
CA LYS A 216 -26.15 -26.94 -27.37
C LYS A 216 -24.64 -26.88 -27.48
N GLU A 217 -24.02 -27.96 -27.95
CA GLU A 217 -22.59 -27.97 -28.27
C GLU A 217 -22.31 -26.73 -29.13
N GLU A 218 -21.56 -25.78 -28.57
CA GLU A 218 -21.18 -24.62 -29.35
C GLU A 218 -20.22 -25.12 -30.43
N PRO A 219 -20.53 -24.93 -31.73
CA PRO A 219 -19.68 -25.45 -32.80
C PRO A 219 -18.26 -24.92 -32.61
N LEU A 220 -17.26 -25.77 -32.88
CA LEU A 220 -15.84 -25.51 -32.56
C LEU A 220 -15.36 -24.12 -32.98
N GLU A 221 -15.89 -23.58 -34.09
CA GLU A 221 -15.65 -22.20 -34.56
C GLU A 221 -15.98 -21.10 -33.55
N LYS A 222 -17.00 -21.26 -32.70
CA LYS A 222 -17.36 -20.29 -31.65
C LYS A 222 -16.34 -20.27 -30.51
N ARG A 223 -15.70 -21.42 -30.21
CA ARG A 223 -14.67 -21.54 -29.17
C ARG A 223 -13.41 -20.72 -29.48
N PHE A 224 -13.21 -20.37 -30.76
CA PHE A 224 -12.14 -19.49 -31.24
C PHE A 224 -12.59 -18.05 -31.54
N ARG A 225 -13.88 -17.71 -31.37
CA ARG A 225 -14.30 -16.31 -31.50
C ARG A 225 -13.85 -15.52 -30.27
N PRO A 226 -13.39 -14.26 -30.42
CA PRO A 226 -13.15 -13.40 -29.28
C PRO A 226 -14.45 -13.24 -28.47
N PRO A 227 -14.37 -13.22 -27.12
CA PRO A 227 -15.55 -13.15 -26.26
C PRO A 227 -16.43 -11.94 -26.62
N SER A 228 -17.74 -12.11 -26.49
CA SER A 228 -18.71 -11.06 -26.84
C SER A 228 -18.45 -9.77 -26.04
N PRO A 229 -18.79 -8.57 -26.56
CA PRO A 229 -18.59 -7.31 -25.82
C PRO A 229 -19.18 -7.32 -24.41
N LYS A 230 -20.32 -8.02 -24.20
CA LYS A 230 -20.94 -8.20 -22.87
C LYS A 230 -20.14 -9.14 -21.96
N GLN A 231 -19.50 -10.19 -22.48
CA GLN A 231 -18.56 -11.01 -21.70
C GLN A 231 -17.27 -10.26 -21.40
N ARG A 232 -16.76 -9.47 -22.36
CA ARG A 232 -15.60 -8.57 -22.20
C ARG A 232 -15.87 -7.38 -21.28
N ALA A 233 -17.12 -7.14 -20.86
CA ALA A 233 -17.50 -6.11 -19.91
C ALA A 233 -17.67 -6.65 -18.47
N LYS A 234 -17.63 -7.97 -18.26
CA LYS A 234 -17.64 -8.53 -16.89
C LYS A 234 -16.34 -8.17 -16.15
N PRO A 235 -16.39 -8.00 -14.82
CA PRO A 235 -15.20 -7.95 -14.00
C PRO A 235 -14.33 -9.20 -14.20
N ALA A 236 -13.03 -8.99 -14.18
CA ALA A 236 -11.99 -9.98 -14.43
C ALA A 236 -10.72 -9.59 -13.66
N PRO A 237 -9.71 -10.47 -13.50
CA PRO A 237 -8.50 -10.17 -12.73
C PRO A 237 -7.79 -8.89 -13.18
N ARG A 238 -7.90 -8.55 -14.47
CA ARG A 238 -7.40 -7.29 -15.04
C ARG A 238 -7.95 -6.02 -14.38
N ASN A 239 -9.14 -6.07 -13.75
CA ASN A 239 -9.73 -4.91 -13.06
C ASN A 239 -8.98 -4.60 -11.76
N VAL A 240 -8.56 -5.65 -11.02
CA VAL A 240 -7.67 -5.52 -9.86
C VAL A 240 -6.32 -4.96 -10.30
N THR A 241 -5.73 -5.49 -11.38
CA THR A 241 -4.45 -4.96 -11.90
C THR A 241 -4.58 -3.56 -12.52
N SER A 242 -5.76 -3.20 -13.04
CA SER A 242 -6.03 -1.84 -13.53
C SER A 242 -5.99 -0.85 -12.37
N LEU A 243 -6.75 -1.09 -11.30
CA LEU A 243 -6.73 -0.27 -10.08
C LEU A 243 -5.33 -0.12 -9.47
N LEU A 244 -4.53 -1.19 -9.43
CA LEU A 244 -3.14 -1.12 -8.98
C LEU A 244 -2.26 -0.27 -9.92
N SER A 245 -2.41 -0.41 -11.25
CA SER A 245 -1.76 0.47 -12.23
C SER A 245 -2.22 1.92 -12.10
N SER A 246 -3.49 2.16 -11.81
CA SER A 246 -4.06 3.50 -11.64
C SER A 246 -3.55 4.19 -10.39
N THR A 247 -3.44 3.44 -9.29
CA THR A 247 -2.81 3.91 -8.06
C THR A 247 -1.35 4.29 -8.35
N LEU A 248 -0.55 3.38 -8.92
CA LEU A 248 0.82 3.67 -9.35
C LEU A 248 0.91 4.93 -10.25
N PHE A 249 -0.01 5.05 -11.22
CA PHE A 249 -0.03 6.19 -12.12
C PHE A 249 -0.25 7.52 -11.39
N VAL A 250 -1.13 7.58 -10.39
CA VAL A 250 -1.34 8.81 -9.60
C VAL A 250 -0.15 9.09 -8.69
N LEU A 251 0.48 8.06 -8.10
CA LEU A 251 1.68 8.23 -7.28
C LEU A 251 2.85 8.79 -8.11
N ASP A 252 3.03 8.29 -9.35
CA ASP A 252 4.00 8.83 -10.31
C ASP A 252 3.62 10.24 -10.79
N LEU A 253 2.33 10.51 -10.99
CA LEU A 253 1.85 11.81 -11.46
C LEU A 253 2.21 12.93 -10.49
N TYR A 254 2.18 12.68 -9.18
CA TYR A 254 2.60 13.63 -8.14
C TYR A 254 4.05 13.47 -7.68
N ASP A 255 4.88 12.71 -8.41
CA ASP A 255 6.31 12.53 -8.14
C ASP A 255 6.62 12.02 -6.71
N ILE A 256 5.76 11.13 -6.17
CA ILE A 256 5.93 10.57 -4.83
C ILE A 256 7.17 9.68 -4.75
N HIS A 257 7.94 9.84 -3.67
CA HIS A 257 9.21 9.17 -3.47
C HIS A 257 9.10 7.63 -3.62
N SER A 258 10.02 7.02 -4.37
CA SER A 258 10.02 5.59 -4.74
C SER A 258 9.86 4.65 -3.54
N VAL A 259 10.56 4.93 -2.45
CA VAL A 259 10.46 4.28 -1.13
C VAL A 259 9.02 4.22 -0.59
N ILE A 260 8.26 5.31 -0.67
CA ILE A 260 6.85 5.38 -0.20
C ILE A 260 5.97 4.58 -1.19
N THR A 261 6.14 4.80 -2.49
CA THR A 261 5.40 4.10 -3.56
C THR A 261 5.57 2.57 -3.48
N ALA A 262 6.79 2.07 -3.22
CA ALA A 262 7.04 0.65 -3.06
C ALA A 262 6.33 0.06 -1.83
N GLN A 263 6.26 0.81 -0.72
CA GLN A 263 5.55 0.39 0.48
C GLN A 263 4.03 0.36 0.27
N ILE A 264 3.45 1.35 -0.42
CA ILE A 264 2.01 1.37 -0.76
C ILE A 264 1.65 0.10 -1.56
N ILE A 265 2.42 -0.22 -2.60
CA ILE A 265 2.14 -1.42 -3.41
C ILE A 265 2.38 -2.72 -2.63
N SER A 266 3.40 -2.79 -1.77
CA SER A 266 3.61 -3.94 -0.89
C SER A 266 2.43 -4.14 0.08
N GLN A 267 1.86 -3.07 0.63
CA GLN A 267 0.68 -3.10 1.49
C GLN A 267 -0.58 -3.54 0.73
N LEU A 268 -0.85 -2.99 -0.46
CA LEU A 268 -2.03 -3.40 -1.24
C LEU A 268 -1.97 -4.87 -1.68
N ILE A 269 -0.77 -5.37 -2.03
CA ILE A 269 -0.55 -6.78 -2.35
C ILE A 269 -0.74 -7.66 -1.10
N TYR A 270 -0.32 -7.21 0.09
CA TYR A 270 -0.59 -7.88 1.37
C TYR A 270 -2.09 -8.02 1.61
N TRP A 271 -2.82 -6.90 1.56
CA TRP A 271 -4.25 -6.85 1.78
C TRP A 271 -5.02 -7.75 0.80
N ILE A 272 -4.71 -7.68 -0.51
CA ILE A 272 -5.30 -8.59 -1.52
C ILE A 272 -5.03 -10.06 -1.16
N GLY A 273 -3.80 -10.39 -0.74
CA GLY A 273 -3.42 -11.75 -0.34
C GLY A 273 -4.18 -12.27 0.89
N ALA A 274 -4.35 -11.41 1.90
CA ALA A 274 -5.09 -11.70 3.12
C ALA A 274 -6.59 -11.87 2.86
N GLU A 275 -7.20 -10.95 2.11
CA GLU A 275 -8.62 -10.98 1.79
C GLU A 275 -9.00 -12.18 0.90
N LEU A 276 -8.24 -12.45 -0.16
CA LEU A 276 -8.48 -13.64 -0.98
C LEU A 276 -8.34 -14.93 -0.16
N PHE A 277 -7.35 -15.01 0.74
CA PHE A 277 -7.20 -16.14 1.65
C PHE A 277 -8.44 -16.32 2.54
N ASN A 278 -8.88 -15.24 3.19
CA ASN A 278 -9.99 -15.27 4.13
C ASN A 278 -11.31 -15.66 3.45
N ARG A 279 -11.63 -15.04 2.30
CA ARG A 279 -12.86 -15.34 1.54
C ARG A 279 -12.91 -16.78 1.03
N ILE A 280 -11.76 -17.37 0.68
CA ILE A 280 -11.67 -18.79 0.30
C ILE A 280 -11.82 -19.70 1.53
N MET A 281 -11.19 -19.36 2.65
CA MET A 281 -11.21 -20.17 3.88
C MET A 281 -12.59 -20.21 4.55
N SER A 282 -13.30 -19.08 4.55
CA SER A 282 -14.64 -18.96 5.15
C SER A 282 -15.74 -19.54 4.25
N ASN A 283 -15.63 -19.44 2.91
CA ASN A 283 -16.70 -19.86 2.01
C ASN A 283 -16.44 -21.22 1.35
N ARG A 284 -17.21 -22.23 1.78
CA ARG A 284 -17.20 -23.61 1.27
C ARG A 284 -17.37 -23.73 -0.26
N LYS A 285 -17.97 -22.73 -0.93
CA LYS A 285 -18.09 -22.63 -2.39
C LYS A 285 -16.74 -22.72 -3.11
N TYR A 286 -15.68 -22.17 -2.51
CA TYR A 286 -14.35 -22.07 -3.13
C TYR A 286 -13.41 -23.23 -2.76
N LEU A 287 -13.76 -24.02 -1.74
CA LEU A 287 -13.00 -25.18 -1.27
C LEU A 287 -13.25 -26.43 -2.15
N ALA A 288 -12.86 -26.35 -3.42
CA ALA A 288 -12.94 -27.43 -4.42
C ALA A 288 -11.73 -27.37 -5.37
N ARG A 289 -11.22 -28.50 -5.87
CA ARG A 289 -10.05 -28.56 -6.77
C ARG A 289 -10.19 -27.60 -7.94
N THR A 290 -11.32 -27.63 -8.63
CA THR A 290 -11.50 -26.87 -9.86
C THR A 290 -11.67 -25.37 -9.59
N LYS A 291 -12.35 -24.99 -8.51
CA LYS A 291 -12.37 -23.57 -8.07
C LYS A 291 -10.98 -23.12 -7.62
N ALA A 292 -10.19 -23.98 -7.00
CA ALA A 292 -8.80 -23.66 -6.66
C ALA A 292 -7.91 -23.49 -7.92
N MET A 293 -8.09 -24.30 -8.97
CA MET A 293 -7.42 -24.10 -10.26
C MET A 293 -7.82 -22.78 -10.93
N GLN A 294 -9.13 -22.46 -10.95
CA GLN A 294 -9.66 -21.21 -11.51
C GLN A 294 -9.05 -19.99 -10.80
N ILE A 295 -9.12 -19.95 -9.47
CA ILE A 295 -8.59 -18.82 -8.68
C ILE A 295 -7.07 -18.74 -8.83
N ARG A 296 -6.35 -19.87 -8.91
CA ARG A 296 -4.90 -19.87 -9.15
C ARG A 296 -4.52 -19.22 -10.48
N MET A 297 -5.31 -19.44 -11.54
CA MET A 297 -5.15 -18.80 -12.85
C MET A 297 -5.46 -17.29 -12.80
N ASN A 298 -6.43 -16.89 -11.99
CA ASN A 298 -6.73 -15.47 -11.75
C ASN A 298 -5.58 -14.77 -11.00
N ILE A 299 -5.02 -15.42 -9.98
CA ILE A 299 -3.86 -14.91 -9.22
C ILE A 299 -2.59 -14.82 -10.08
N SER A 300 -2.38 -15.69 -11.07
CA SER A 300 -1.21 -15.53 -11.96
C SER A 300 -1.25 -14.23 -12.78
N ILE A 301 -2.42 -13.65 -13.06
CA ILE A 301 -2.52 -12.32 -13.70
C ILE A 301 -1.96 -11.22 -12.78
N LEU A 302 -2.15 -11.36 -11.46
CA LEU A 302 -1.58 -10.44 -10.46
C LEU A 302 -0.06 -10.67 -10.28
N GLU A 303 0.41 -11.92 -10.27
CA GLU A 303 1.85 -12.24 -10.27
C GLU A 303 2.56 -11.73 -11.54
N ASP A 304 1.89 -11.80 -12.70
CA ASP A 304 2.39 -11.29 -13.97
C ASP A 304 2.43 -9.76 -13.97
N TRP A 305 1.37 -9.09 -13.47
CA TRP A 305 1.36 -7.63 -13.30
C TRP A 305 2.50 -7.16 -12.38
N ALA A 306 2.74 -7.84 -11.26
CA ALA A 306 3.82 -7.51 -10.34
C ALA A 306 5.22 -7.72 -10.94
N ARG A 307 5.35 -8.64 -11.92
CA ARG A 307 6.59 -8.86 -12.68
C ARG A 307 6.79 -7.81 -13.77
N THR A 308 5.73 -7.38 -14.44
CA THR A 308 5.79 -6.28 -15.43
C THR A 308 6.05 -4.94 -14.75
N ASN A 309 5.47 -4.70 -13.58
CA ASN A 309 5.68 -3.50 -12.76
C ASN A 309 6.69 -3.77 -11.63
N ASN A 310 7.80 -4.47 -11.93
CA ASN A 310 8.77 -4.87 -10.92
C ASN A 310 9.65 -3.71 -10.43
N ARG A 311 9.03 -2.76 -9.72
CA ARG A 311 9.72 -1.64 -9.07
C ARG A 311 10.43 -2.11 -7.82
N GLN A 312 11.58 -1.52 -7.54
CA GLN A 312 12.31 -1.61 -6.28
C GLN A 312 12.44 -0.18 -5.73
N ALA A 313 12.54 -0.02 -4.42
CA ALA A 313 12.88 1.26 -3.83
C ALA A 313 14.32 1.63 -4.23
N GLU A 314 14.52 2.86 -4.69
CA GLU A 314 15.86 3.38 -4.96
C GLU A 314 16.40 3.96 -3.65
N HIS A 315 17.45 3.35 -3.11
CA HIS A 315 18.14 3.80 -1.91
C HIS A 315 19.59 4.15 -2.25
N PHE A 316 20.14 5.14 -1.54
CA PHE A 316 21.56 5.46 -1.70
C PHE A 316 22.38 4.88 -0.55
N GLU A 317 23.08 3.78 -0.82
CA GLU A 317 23.91 3.06 0.15
C GLU A 317 25.33 2.85 -0.36
N GLY A 318 26.32 3.31 0.41
CA GLY A 318 27.74 2.98 0.16
C GLY A 318 28.40 3.71 -1.01
N GLY A 319 27.85 4.83 -1.48
CA GLY A 319 28.43 5.63 -2.57
C GLY A 319 27.85 5.35 -3.95
N GLU A 320 26.87 4.45 -4.05
CA GLU A 320 26.17 4.10 -5.28
C GLU A 320 24.65 4.18 -5.06
N MET A 321 23.92 4.53 -6.12
CA MET A 321 22.47 4.33 -6.17
C MET A 321 22.20 2.83 -6.28
N ARG A 322 21.61 2.23 -5.25
CA ARG A 322 21.34 0.80 -5.18
C ARG A 322 19.84 0.59 -4.99
N SER A 323 19.23 -0.19 -5.86
CA SER A 323 17.87 -0.65 -5.62
C SER A 323 17.89 -1.66 -4.46
N SER A 324 17.59 -1.17 -3.26
CA SER A 324 17.60 -1.93 -2.00
C SER A 324 16.17 -2.09 -1.48
N GLY A 325 16.00 -2.86 -0.40
CA GLY A 325 14.67 -3.29 0.03
C GLY A 325 14.04 -4.33 -0.91
N GLU A 326 12.71 -4.41 -0.89
CA GLU A 326 11.98 -5.50 -1.54
C GLU A 326 11.33 -5.07 -2.85
N SER A 327 11.43 -5.91 -3.88
CA SER A 327 10.82 -5.66 -5.18
C SER A 327 9.32 -5.91 -5.16
N THR A 328 8.58 -5.29 -6.08
CA THR A 328 7.14 -5.53 -6.27
C THR A 328 6.85 -7.01 -6.58
N MET A 329 7.72 -7.67 -7.35
CA MET A 329 7.62 -9.11 -7.62
C MET A 329 7.89 -9.97 -6.37
N ASP A 330 8.86 -9.61 -5.54
CA ASP A 330 9.17 -10.36 -4.31
C ASP A 330 8.10 -10.16 -3.23
N ALA A 331 7.58 -8.94 -3.11
CA ALA A 331 6.41 -8.63 -2.29
C ALA A 331 5.20 -9.46 -2.73
N ALA A 332 4.90 -9.53 -4.04
CA ALA A 332 3.87 -10.43 -4.58
C ALA A 332 4.13 -11.91 -4.23
N ARG A 333 5.35 -12.40 -4.47
CA ARG A 333 5.73 -13.78 -4.14
C ARG A 333 5.53 -14.10 -2.65
N ARG A 334 5.86 -13.18 -1.76
CA ARG A 334 5.86 -13.38 -0.30
C ARG A 334 4.46 -13.18 0.32
N HIS A 335 3.72 -12.17 -0.11
CA HIS A 335 2.37 -11.85 0.39
C HIS A 335 1.28 -12.75 -0.19
N LEU A 336 1.36 -13.14 -1.46
CA LEU A 336 0.40 -14.06 -2.08
C LEU A 336 0.69 -15.54 -1.74
N ALA A 337 1.83 -15.84 -1.12
CA ALA A 337 2.22 -17.21 -0.78
C ALA A 337 1.18 -17.99 0.06
N PRO A 338 0.50 -17.42 1.09
CA PRO A 338 -0.51 -18.15 1.86
C PRO A 338 -1.69 -18.59 1.00
N VAL A 339 -2.24 -17.69 0.17
CA VAL A 339 -3.38 -18.01 -0.72
C VAL A 339 -2.96 -18.95 -1.84
N ILE A 340 -1.78 -18.78 -2.44
CA ILE A 340 -1.23 -19.71 -3.44
C ILE A 340 -1.05 -21.11 -2.85
N GLN A 341 -0.55 -21.23 -1.62
CA GLN A 341 -0.38 -22.51 -0.93
C GLN A 341 -1.71 -23.14 -0.52
N LEU A 342 -2.71 -22.35 -0.10
CA LEU A 342 -4.07 -22.84 0.14
C LEU A 342 -4.66 -23.46 -1.15
N LEU A 343 -4.54 -22.74 -2.27
CA LEU A 343 -5.00 -23.21 -3.58
C LEU A 343 -4.22 -24.44 -4.05
N GLN A 344 -2.92 -24.54 -3.77
CA GLN A 344 -2.11 -25.72 -4.07
C GLN A 344 -2.58 -26.93 -3.24
N TRP A 345 -2.83 -26.75 -1.94
CA TRP A 345 -3.34 -27.80 -1.05
C TRP A 345 -4.67 -28.35 -1.57
N LEU A 346 -5.64 -27.48 -1.83
CA LEU A 346 -6.96 -27.83 -2.38
C LEU A 346 -6.88 -28.59 -3.72
N GLN A 347 -5.81 -28.39 -4.50
CA GLN A 347 -5.58 -29.09 -5.77
C GLN A 347 -4.88 -30.43 -5.62
N CYS A 348 -4.14 -30.70 -4.54
CA CYS A 348 -3.30 -31.90 -4.44
C CYS A 348 -3.75 -32.91 -3.37
N PHE A 349 -4.34 -32.48 -2.25
CA PHE A 349 -4.53 -33.38 -1.10
C PHE A 349 -5.48 -34.55 -1.39
N SER A 350 -6.47 -34.36 -2.26
CA SER A 350 -7.44 -35.38 -2.69
C SER A 350 -6.84 -36.47 -3.59
N SER A 351 -5.59 -36.28 -4.05
CA SER A 351 -4.81 -37.27 -4.79
C SER A 351 -3.79 -38.04 -3.93
N LEU A 352 -3.63 -37.69 -2.64
CA LEU A 352 -2.71 -38.40 -1.76
C LEU A 352 -3.23 -39.80 -1.43
N ASN A 353 -2.38 -40.81 -1.60
CA ASN A 353 -2.71 -42.19 -1.24
C ASN A 353 -2.55 -42.41 0.26
N GLY A 354 -3.39 -43.25 0.86
CA GLY A 354 -3.42 -43.44 2.32
C GLY A 354 -2.16 -44.05 2.93
N ASP A 355 -1.38 -44.77 2.12
CA ASP A 355 -0.12 -45.42 2.50
C ASP A 355 1.12 -44.58 2.16
N ASP A 356 0.95 -43.49 1.40
CA ASP A 356 2.04 -42.63 0.93
C ASP A 356 2.23 -41.42 1.86
N MET A 357 2.76 -41.72 3.04
CA MET A 357 3.11 -40.70 4.04
C MET A 357 4.30 -39.83 3.61
N GLU A 358 5.14 -40.32 2.69
CA GLU A 358 6.28 -39.56 2.16
C GLU A 358 5.80 -38.42 1.26
N ALA A 359 4.88 -38.68 0.32
CA ALA A 359 4.27 -37.65 -0.52
C ALA A 359 3.51 -36.59 0.31
N LEU A 360 2.83 -37.00 1.40
CA LEU A 360 2.22 -36.04 2.33
C LEU A 360 3.27 -35.13 2.98
N VAL A 361 4.35 -35.68 3.52
CA VAL A 361 5.42 -34.89 4.17
C VAL A 361 6.10 -33.96 3.17
N ILE A 362 6.41 -34.42 1.96
CA ILE A 362 6.98 -33.60 0.87
C ILE A 362 6.03 -32.45 0.51
N THR A 363 4.73 -32.73 0.40
CA THR A 363 3.71 -31.69 0.13
C THR A 363 3.70 -30.65 1.24
N LEU A 364 3.63 -31.07 2.51
CA LEU A 364 3.60 -30.15 3.66
C LEU A 364 4.89 -29.33 3.81
N GLN A 365 6.05 -29.87 3.38
CA GLN A 365 7.30 -29.11 3.32
C GLN A 365 7.28 -27.96 2.30
N GLN A 366 6.40 -28.00 1.30
CA GLN A 366 6.19 -26.89 0.35
C GLN A 366 5.21 -25.85 0.90
N LEU A 367 4.25 -26.28 1.73
CA LEU A 367 3.14 -25.47 2.26
C LEU A 367 3.47 -24.72 3.57
N LYS A 368 4.69 -24.15 3.66
CA LYS A 368 5.25 -23.53 4.89
C LYS A 368 4.52 -22.29 5.42
N ARG A 369 3.59 -21.71 4.65
CA ARG A 369 2.79 -20.54 5.02
C ARG A 369 1.39 -20.89 5.54
N LEU A 370 1.01 -22.18 5.52
CA LEU A 370 -0.24 -22.66 6.10
C LEU A 370 -0.01 -23.24 7.49
N SER A 371 -0.89 -22.91 8.42
CA SER A 371 -0.92 -23.55 9.73
C SER A 371 -1.56 -24.96 9.64
N PRO A 372 -1.23 -25.90 10.55
CA PRO A 372 -1.90 -27.19 10.61
C PRO A 372 -3.43 -27.08 10.76
N GLN A 373 -3.89 -26.03 11.45
CA GLN A 373 -5.31 -25.71 11.65
C GLN A 373 -6.00 -25.29 10.35
N GLN A 374 -5.35 -24.43 9.54
CA GLN A 374 -5.83 -24.04 8.21
C GLN A 374 -5.92 -25.25 7.27
N LEU A 375 -4.90 -26.11 7.25
CA LEU A 375 -4.87 -27.35 6.44
C LEU A 375 -6.01 -28.33 6.81
N ILE A 376 -6.28 -28.47 8.11
CA ILE A 376 -7.36 -29.29 8.68
C ILE A 376 -8.73 -28.71 8.30
N HIS A 377 -8.93 -27.41 8.51
CA HIS A 377 -10.18 -26.71 8.19
C HIS A 377 -10.53 -26.84 6.71
N SER A 378 -9.61 -26.46 5.83
CA SER A 378 -9.83 -26.51 4.38
C SER A 378 -10.09 -27.94 3.87
N ALA A 379 -9.53 -28.96 4.53
CA ALA A 379 -9.76 -30.37 4.18
C ALA A 379 -11.12 -30.88 4.70
N ASN A 380 -11.54 -30.48 5.90
CA ASN A 380 -12.86 -30.82 6.47
C ASN A 380 -14.01 -30.19 5.67
N HIS A 381 -13.87 -28.90 5.33
CA HIS A 381 -14.89 -28.14 4.62
C HIS A 381 -14.80 -28.33 3.09
N TYR A 382 -13.84 -29.10 2.58
CA TYR A 382 -13.72 -29.39 1.15
C TYR A 382 -15.01 -29.97 0.54
N ARG A 383 -15.24 -29.65 -0.74
CA ARG A 383 -16.33 -30.18 -1.58
C ARG A 383 -15.73 -31.10 -2.64
N PRO A 384 -15.66 -32.42 -2.40
CA PRO A 384 -15.04 -33.33 -3.34
C PRO A 384 -15.86 -33.46 -4.63
N GLU A 385 -15.16 -33.38 -5.75
CA GLU A 385 -15.70 -33.54 -7.10
C GLU A 385 -15.89 -35.05 -7.41
N VAL A 386 -16.78 -35.40 -8.33
CA VAL A 386 -17.02 -36.80 -8.69
C VAL A 386 -15.74 -37.42 -9.30
N GLY A 387 -15.25 -38.49 -8.66
CA GLY A 387 -13.99 -39.15 -9.02
C GLY A 387 -12.83 -38.87 -8.04
N GLU A 388 -12.97 -37.88 -7.17
CA GLU A 388 -11.96 -37.57 -6.14
C GLU A 388 -12.05 -38.47 -4.92
N LYS A 389 -10.92 -38.64 -4.22
CA LYS A 389 -10.91 -39.21 -2.86
C LYS A 389 -10.84 -38.07 -1.84
N GLY A 390 -11.45 -38.27 -0.68
CA GLY A 390 -11.20 -37.38 0.47
C GLY A 390 -9.80 -37.58 1.04
N LEU A 391 -9.36 -36.68 1.92
CA LEU A 391 -8.08 -36.80 2.62
C LEU A 391 -8.02 -38.15 3.39
N PRO A 392 -6.96 -38.96 3.23
CA PRO A 392 -6.85 -40.22 3.96
C PRO A 392 -6.86 -40.04 5.49
N LYS A 393 -7.47 -40.99 6.21
CA LYS A 393 -7.54 -40.95 7.69
C LYS A 393 -6.16 -40.94 8.36
N SER A 394 -5.16 -41.59 7.74
CA SER A 394 -3.75 -41.55 8.15
C SER A 394 -3.19 -40.13 8.08
N ALA A 395 -3.35 -39.47 6.92
CA ALA A 395 -2.94 -38.09 6.71
C ALA A 395 -3.65 -37.11 7.66
N MET A 396 -4.97 -37.25 7.84
CA MET A 396 -5.73 -36.42 8.77
C MET A 396 -5.24 -36.56 10.23
N LYS A 397 -4.97 -37.80 10.68
CA LYS A 397 -4.39 -38.06 12.00
C LYS A 397 -3.00 -37.44 12.16
N TYR A 398 -2.19 -37.42 11.10
CA TYR A 398 -0.89 -36.76 11.09
C TYR A 398 -1.02 -35.23 11.25
N LEU A 399 -1.93 -34.59 10.50
CA LEU A 399 -2.20 -33.15 10.64
C LEU A 399 -2.67 -32.78 12.05
N ILE A 400 -3.59 -33.56 12.65
CA ILE A 400 -4.07 -33.34 14.02
C ILE A 400 -2.92 -33.45 15.04
N ASN A 401 -2.00 -34.39 14.87
CA ASN A 401 -0.82 -34.49 15.73
C ASN A 401 0.12 -33.28 15.56
N LEU A 402 0.31 -32.80 14.33
CA LEU A 402 1.11 -31.61 14.04
C LEU A 402 0.48 -30.33 14.64
N GLN A 403 -0.84 -30.20 14.61
CA GLN A 403 -1.58 -29.13 15.27
C GLN A 403 -1.37 -29.14 16.79
N LYS A 404 -1.46 -30.32 17.43
CA LYS A 404 -1.20 -30.48 18.87
C LYS A 404 0.24 -30.12 19.24
N GLU A 405 1.22 -30.53 18.44
CA GLU A 405 2.62 -30.17 18.66
C GLU A 405 2.84 -28.65 18.51
N ALA A 406 2.20 -28.00 17.53
CA ALA A 406 2.25 -26.55 17.35
C ALA A 406 1.61 -25.80 18.54
N ALA A 407 0.46 -26.25 19.03
CA ALA A 407 -0.21 -25.69 20.21
C ALA A 407 0.68 -25.78 21.46
N LEU A 408 1.24 -26.97 21.76
CA LEU A 408 2.16 -27.17 22.89
C LEU A 408 3.43 -26.30 22.80
N LYS A 409 3.98 -26.09 21.58
CA LYS A 409 5.11 -25.16 21.38
C LYS A 409 4.71 -23.71 21.64
N ARG A 410 3.48 -23.31 21.27
CA ARG A 410 2.96 -21.95 21.50
C ARG A 410 2.71 -21.70 22.99
N GLU A 411 2.12 -22.66 23.69
CA GLU A 411 1.89 -22.62 25.13
C GLU A 411 3.20 -22.47 25.90
N ARG A 412 4.22 -23.30 25.60
CA ARG A 412 5.57 -23.20 26.21
C ARG A 412 6.24 -21.85 26.00
N ARG A 413 6.01 -21.20 24.84
CA ARG A 413 6.50 -19.83 24.57
C ARG A 413 5.76 -18.79 25.41
N ARG A 414 4.44 -18.91 25.56
CA ARG A 414 3.63 -18.04 26.44
C ARG A 414 3.96 -18.22 27.92
N SER A 415 4.28 -19.44 28.35
CA SER A 415 4.56 -19.76 29.76
C SER A 415 5.99 -19.46 30.22
N GLY A 416 6.89 -19.00 29.33
CA GLY A 416 8.26 -18.59 29.67
C GLY A 416 9.19 -19.71 30.20
N VAL A 417 8.80 -20.97 30.12
CA VAL A 417 9.55 -22.09 30.70
C VAL A 417 10.74 -22.46 29.80
N PRO A 418 12.00 -22.41 30.29
CA PRO A 418 13.15 -22.84 29.52
C PRO A 418 13.05 -24.32 29.14
N SER A 419 13.41 -24.66 27.90
CA SER A 419 13.49 -26.07 27.51
C SER A 419 14.60 -26.77 28.29
N PRO A 420 14.38 -27.96 28.88
CA PRO A 420 15.42 -28.68 29.57
C PRO A 420 16.53 -29.05 28.59
N GLN A 421 17.74 -28.52 28.83
CA GLN A 421 18.93 -28.90 28.08
C GLN A 421 19.18 -30.39 28.27
N LYS A 422 19.53 -31.10 27.19
CA LYS A 422 20.06 -32.46 27.26
C LYS A 422 21.48 -32.42 27.84
N SER A 423 21.60 -32.41 29.16
CA SER A 423 22.88 -32.65 29.83
C SER A 423 23.26 -34.13 29.66
N GLY A 424 24.42 -34.38 29.08
CA GLY A 424 25.03 -35.71 29.02
C GLY A 424 25.34 -36.29 30.40
N GLN A 425 25.57 -37.59 30.45
CA GLN A 425 25.92 -38.32 31.67
C GLN A 425 27.27 -37.85 32.23
N ASP A 426 27.33 -37.56 33.52
CA ASP A 426 28.39 -38.13 34.37
C ASP A 426 27.96 -38.20 35.85
N SER A 427 28.72 -38.95 36.68
CA SER A 427 28.15 -39.64 37.85
C SER A 427 28.65 -39.19 39.25
N THR A 428 27.69 -39.13 40.20
CA THR A 428 27.78 -39.38 41.68
C THR A 428 28.68 -38.49 42.58
N PRO A 429 28.53 -38.50 43.96
CA PRO A 429 27.38 -38.88 44.82
C PRO A 429 27.02 -37.93 46.02
N VAL A 430 25.73 -37.93 46.40
CA VAL A 430 25.16 -37.95 47.79
C VAL A 430 25.39 -36.81 48.81
N THR A 431 24.28 -36.21 49.30
CA THR A 431 23.86 -36.27 50.73
C THR A 431 22.36 -35.91 50.91
N PRO A 432 21.61 -36.51 51.87
CA PRO A 432 20.15 -36.32 51.99
C PRO A 432 19.70 -35.53 53.24
N VAL A 433 18.59 -34.79 53.14
CA VAL A 433 17.85 -34.24 54.31
C VAL A 433 16.34 -34.51 54.17
N LYS A 434 15.70 -34.93 55.26
CA LYS A 434 14.27 -35.27 55.38
C LYS A 434 13.45 -34.14 56.04
N GLY A 435 12.19 -33.99 55.62
CA GLY A 435 11.09 -33.33 56.34
C GLY A 435 9.87 -33.20 55.42
N ARG A 436 8.74 -33.91 55.63
CA ARG A 436 7.55 -33.53 56.44
C ARG A 436 6.96 -32.17 56.03
N SER A 437 5.64 -31.98 55.83
CA SER A 437 4.45 -32.87 55.95
C SER A 437 3.15 -32.14 55.51
N ASN A 438 2.11 -32.90 55.12
CA ASN A 438 0.64 -32.64 55.15
C ASN A 438 0.04 -31.21 55.03
N GLY A 439 -1.07 -31.12 54.27
CA GLY A 439 -2.06 -30.01 54.35
C GLY A 439 -2.83 -29.79 53.04
N ASN A 440 -3.66 -30.71 52.56
CA ASN A 440 -5.08 -30.93 52.87
C ASN A 440 -6.07 -29.96 52.20
N ASN A 441 -7.07 -30.53 51.53
CA ASN A 441 -8.17 -29.88 50.79
C ASN A 441 -9.01 -28.91 51.63
N LEU A 442 -9.64 -27.92 50.97
CA LEU A 442 -11.06 -27.58 51.20
C LEU A 442 -11.67 -26.92 49.94
N ALA A 443 -13.00 -27.03 49.75
CA ALA A 443 -13.63 -26.78 48.46
C ALA A 443 -15.04 -26.15 48.54
N THR A 444 -15.45 -25.48 47.44
CA THR A 444 -16.84 -25.23 46.94
C THR A 444 -17.82 -24.41 47.79
N PRO A 445 -19.02 -24.00 47.29
CA PRO A 445 -19.53 -23.90 45.89
C PRO A 445 -20.39 -22.63 45.54
N GLY A 446 -20.82 -22.54 44.27
CA GLY A 446 -22.04 -21.84 43.80
C GLY A 446 -21.77 -20.65 42.86
N SER A 447 -22.59 -20.27 41.86
CA SER A 447 -23.79 -20.84 41.18
C SER A 447 -23.93 -20.07 39.83
N THR A 448 -24.69 -20.43 38.79
CA THR A 448 -25.71 -21.48 38.51
C THR A 448 -25.70 -21.82 36.99
N ALA A 449 -26.59 -22.68 36.48
CA ALA A 449 -26.77 -22.94 35.04
C ALA A 449 -28.16 -22.51 34.51
N SER A 450 -28.28 -22.31 33.20
CA SER A 450 -29.55 -22.20 32.46
C SER A 450 -29.45 -22.92 31.10
N PRO A 451 -30.56 -23.37 30.47
CA PRO A 451 -30.55 -24.28 29.32
C PRO A 451 -30.37 -23.54 27.96
N PRO A 452 -30.16 -24.28 26.85
CA PRO A 452 -29.81 -23.70 25.55
C PRO A 452 -31.02 -23.24 24.75
N GLU A 453 -30.82 -22.18 23.96
CA GLU A 453 -31.64 -21.85 22.79
C GLU A 453 -30.79 -22.12 21.53
N ASP A 454 -31.36 -22.81 20.54
CA ASP A 454 -30.73 -23.04 19.25
C ASP A 454 -30.80 -21.75 18.41
N ASP A 455 -29.67 -21.06 18.21
CA ASP A 455 -29.51 -20.10 17.12
C ASP A 455 -28.24 -20.40 16.33
N TRP A 456 -28.35 -20.37 15.00
CA TRP A 456 -27.29 -20.81 14.07
C TRP A 456 -26.53 -19.61 13.49
N ASP A 457 -25.80 -18.89 14.33
CA ASP A 457 -24.81 -17.91 13.90
C ASP A 457 -23.51 -18.63 13.48
N GLU A 458 -23.40 -19.01 12.21
CA GLU A 458 -22.19 -19.67 11.64
C GLU A 458 -20.92 -18.79 11.65
N ASP A 459 -21.02 -17.50 11.99
CA ASP A 459 -19.89 -16.56 12.00
C ASP A 459 -19.10 -16.51 13.33
N ASP A 460 -19.69 -16.87 14.47
CA ASP A 460 -19.08 -16.64 15.81
C ASP A 460 -18.23 -17.83 16.34
N ASP A 461 -18.27 -18.98 15.65
CA ASP A 461 -17.61 -20.23 16.08
C ASP A 461 -16.29 -20.54 15.30
N MET A 462 -15.71 -19.52 14.62
CA MET A 462 -14.47 -19.67 13.84
C MET A 462 -13.21 -19.73 14.74
N PRO A 463 -12.40 -20.81 14.72
CA PRO A 463 -11.27 -20.98 15.64
C PRO A 463 -10.17 -19.91 15.52
N GLU A 464 -9.71 -19.37 16.67
CA GLU A 464 -8.62 -18.38 16.75
C GLU A 464 -7.44 -18.73 15.82
N HIS A 465 -6.98 -17.76 15.00
CA HIS A 465 -5.87 -17.90 14.05
C HIS A 465 -6.12 -18.81 12.83
N LEU A 466 -7.38 -19.06 12.47
CA LEU A 466 -7.73 -19.64 11.17
C LEU A 466 -7.51 -18.64 10.02
N LEU A 467 -7.94 -17.39 10.20
CA LEU A 467 -7.85 -16.31 9.22
C LEU A 467 -6.54 -15.52 9.31
N LEU A 468 -6.22 -14.78 8.24
CA LEU A 468 -5.19 -13.74 8.23
C LEU A 468 -5.80 -12.40 8.64
N ASP A 469 -4.98 -11.47 9.10
CA ASP A 469 -5.41 -10.13 9.53
C ASP A 469 -5.26 -9.13 8.37
N PRO A 470 -6.35 -8.78 7.65
CA PRO A 470 -6.27 -7.81 6.56
C PRO A 470 -6.04 -6.37 7.05
N ALA A 471 -6.30 -6.08 8.33
CA ALA A 471 -6.12 -4.75 8.91
C ALA A 471 -4.68 -4.48 9.39
N LEU A 472 -3.79 -5.46 9.28
CA LEU A 472 -2.38 -5.29 9.60
C LEU A 472 -1.71 -4.34 8.59
N MET A 473 -1.33 -3.16 9.07
CA MET A 473 -0.40 -2.29 8.37
C MET A 473 1.03 -2.81 8.52
N LEU A 474 1.73 -2.96 7.40
CA LEU A 474 3.17 -3.23 7.37
C LEU A 474 3.94 -2.03 7.96
N PRO A 475 5.15 -2.24 8.52
CA PRO A 475 5.94 -1.13 9.04
C PRO A 475 6.24 -0.08 7.98
N PHE A 476 5.80 1.16 8.21
CA PHE A 476 6.10 2.30 7.37
C PHE A 476 7.45 2.92 7.73
N VAL A 477 8.25 3.27 6.72
CA VAL A 477 9.55 3.91 6.85
C VAL A 477 9.65 5.06 5.84
N LEU A 478 9.99 6.25 6.33
CA LEU A 478 10.23 7.41 5.47
C LEU A 478 11.52 7.24 4.64
N PRO A 479 11.60 7.89 3.45
CA PRO A 479 12.87 8.01 2.74
C PRO A 479 13.96 8.59 3.65
N SER A 480 15.18 8.06 3.57
CA SER A 480 16.29 8.65 4.33
C SER A 480 16.66 10.03 3.80
N VAL A 481 17.38 10.83 4.59
CA VAL A 481 17.89 12.14 4.13
C VAL A 481 18.75 11.99 2.87
N THR A 482 19.54 10.91 2.79
CA THR A 482 20.34 10.56 1.62
C THR A 482 19.48 10.22 0.40
N ASP A 483 18.40 9.45 0.58
CA ASP A 483 17.48 9.11 -0.50
C ASP A 483 16.79 10.37 -1.04
N MET A 484 16.32 11.25 -0.16
CA MET A 484 15.73 12.54 -0.55
C MET A 484 16.74 13.46 -1.27
N LEU A 485 18.00 13.50 -0.82
CA LEU A 485 19.06 14.28 -1.48
C LEU A 485 19.39 13.77 -2.90
N VAL A 486 19.18 12.48 -3.18
CA VAL A 486 19.43 11.87 -4.50
C VAL A 486 18.19 11.91 -5.40
N THR A 487 16.99 11.89 -4.82
CA THR A 487 15.71 12.00 -5.53
C THR A 487 15.34 13.45 -5.87
N TYR A 488 15.64 14.40 -4.99
CA TYR A 488 15.30 15.82 -5.16
C TYR A 488 16.50 16.74 -5.48
N GLY A 489 17.74 16.36 -5.11
CA GLY A 489 18.96 17.11 -5.46
C GLY A 489 19.68 16.57 -6.69
N ALA A 490 20.86 17.14 -7.00
CA ALA A 490 21.71 16.67 -8.11
C ALA A 490 22.45 15.35 -7.82
N GLY A 491 22.16 14.72 -6.68
CA GLY A 491 22.88 13.56 -6.16
C GLY A 491 24.28 13.90 -5.64
N LEU A 492 24.90 12.93 -4.99
CA LEU A 492 26.26 13.08 -4.46
C LEU A 492 27.26 13.21 -5.62
N GLY A 493 27.95 14.35 -5.66
CA GLY A 493 28.85 14.73 -6.76
C GLY A 493 28.26 15.71 -7.78
N GLY A 494 26.99 16.13 -7.65
CA GLY A 494 26.40 17.21 -8.45
C GLY A 494 26.16 16.86 -9.93
N VAL A 495 26.02 15.57 -10.24
CA VAL A 495 25.97 15.06 -11.62
C VAL A 495 24.61 15.21 -12.31
N ASN A 496 23.50 15.28 -11.55
CA ASN A 496 22.14 15.37 -12.10
C ASN A 496 21.53 16.78 -11.95
N ARG A 497 22.18 17.80 -12.51
CA ARG A 497 21.75 19.22 -12.38
C ARG A 497 20.31 19.47 -12.85
N GLU A 498 19.85 18.79 -13.90
CA GLU A 498 18.46 18.88 -14.39
C GLU A 498 17.43 18.42 -13.35
N ARG A 499 17.76 17.39 -12.57
CA ARG A 499 16.91 16.89 -11.48
C ARG A 499 16.84 17.88 -10.33
N GLU A 500 17.98 18.48 -9.97
CA GLU A 500 18.01 19.51 -8.93
C GLU A 500 17.17 20.72 -9.32
N ARG A 501 17.34 21.24 -10.55
CA ARG A 501 16.56 22.37 -11.08
C ARG A 501 15.04 22.17 -10.88
N LYS A 502 14.52 20.96 -11.16
CA LYS A 502 13.09 20.63 -10.96
C LYS A 502 12.59 20.86 -9.52
N TYR A 503 13.46 20.71 -8.52
CA TYR A 503 13.11 20.84 -7.10
C TYR A 503 13.84 21.99 -6.41
N ILE A 504 14.37 22.97 -7.14
CA ILE A 504 14.79 24.25 -6.56
C ILE A 504 13.52 24.97 -6.05
N PRO A 505 13.50 25.47 -4.81
CA PRO A 505 12.35 26.21 -4.28
C PRO A 505 12.13 27.51 -5.06
N THR A 506 11.05 27.57 -5.85
CA THR A 506 10.63 28.74 -6.65
C THR A 506 9.12 28.94 -6.56
N VAL A 507 8.65 30.17 -6.83
CA VAL A 507 7.22 30.48 -6.93
C VAL A 507 6.93 30.97 -8.35
N PRO A 508 6.08 30.29 -9.14
CA PRO A 508 5.74 30.74 -10.49
C PRO A 508 5.05 32.13 -10.50
N PRO A 509 5.32 33.00 -11.49
CA PRO A 509 4.76 34.36 -11.53
C PRO A 509 3.23 34.43 -11.43
N GLU A 510 2.53 33.48 -12.07
CA GLU A 510 1.08 33.29 -12.00
C GLU A 510 0.52 33.09 -10.57
N PHE A 511 1.33 32.65 -9.61
CA PHE A 511 0.95 32.55 -8.20
C PHE A 511 1.22 33.86 -7.45
N LEU A 512 2.30 34.58 -7.80
CA LEU A 512 2.54 35.93 -7.30
C LEU A 512 1.39 36.88 -7.72
N GLU A 513 0.92 36.81 -8.97
CA GLU A 513 -0.24 37.57 -9.43
C GLU A 513 -1.51 37.28 -8.63
N LYS A 514 -1.81 36.01 -8.29
CA LYS A 514 -2.96 35.65 -7.45
C LYS A 514 -2.87 36.27 -6.05
N LEU A 515 -1.66 36.35 -5.50
CA LEU A 515 -1.36 36.98 -4.21
C LEU A 515 -1.45 38.52 -4.29
N GLU A 516 -1.07 39.15 -5.41
CA GLU A 516 -1.23 40.60 -5.59
C GLU A 516 -2.69 41.01 -5.83
N VAL A 517 -3.39 40.36 -6.76
CA VAL A 517 -4.76 40.71 -7.17
C VAL A 517 -5.76 40.57 -6.01
N SER A 518 -5.58 39.56 -5.16
CA SER A 518 -6.42 39.33 -3.98
C SER A 518 -6.10 40.28 -2.80
N GLY A 519 -5.10 41.15 -2.93
CA GLY A 519 -4.56 41.99 -1.84
C GLY A 519 -5.28 43.32 -1.59
N GLY A 520 -6.23 43.72 -2.44
CA GLY A 520 -7.06 44.90 -2.21
C GLY A 520 -6.34 46.26 -2.32
N THR A 521 -6.51 46.93 -3.46
CA THR A 521 -6.15 48.35 -3.69
C THR A 521 -4.66 48.75 -3.65
N ARG A 522 -3.89 48.23 -4.60
CA ARG A 522 -2.89 49.07 -5.31
C ARG A 522 -3.17 49.05 -6.82
N LYS A 523 -3.55 50.21 -7.37
CA LYS A 523 -3.60 50.43 -8.83
C LYS A 523 -2.23 50.92 -9.30
N GLY A 524 -1.41 50.01 -9.79
CA GLY A 524 -0.14 50.31 -10.44
C GLY A 524 0.79 49.08 -10.34
N PRO A 525 1.46 48.68 -11.43
CA PRO A 525 2.45 47.62 -11.36
C PRO A 525 3.62 48.05 -10.45
N MET A 526 4.09 47.14 -9.59
CA MET A 526 5.30 47.38 -8.76
C MET A 526 6.58 47.39 -9.62
N PHE A 527 6.54 46.75 -10.80
CA PHE A 527 7.56 46.83 -11.82
C PHE A 527 7.12 47.77 -12.94
N GLY A 528 7.50 49.04 -12.82
CA GLY A 528 7.76 49.85 -14.00
C GLY A 528 9.22 49.64 -14.39
N GLU A 529 9.51 49.51 -15.69
CA GLU A 529 10.89 49.59 -16.18
C GLU A 529 11.48 50.94 -15.74
N ALA A 530 12.50 50.88 -14.88
CA ALA A 530 13.29 52.06 -14.57
C ALA A 530 14.14 52.38 -15.80
N ASP A 531 13.69 53.37 -16.58
CA ASP A 531 14.39 53.86 -17.76
C ASP A 531 15.66 54.62 -17.32
N TRP A 532 16.77 53.88 -17.19
CA TRP A 532 18.07 54.39 -16.77
C TRP A 532 18.78 55.26 -17.82
N GLU A 533 18.16 55.55 -18.98
CA GLU A 533 18.77 56.37 -20.04
C GLU A 533 18.64 57.90 -19.83
N ASN A 534 17.92 58.36 -18.80
CA ASN A 534 17.55 59.79 -18.63
C ASN A 534 17.97 60.47 -17.30
N GLU A 535 19.07 60.06 -16.66
CA GLU A 535 19.74 60.89 -15.64
C GLU A 535 20.88 61.72 -16.26
N GLU A 536 20.60 62.98 -16.63
CA GLU A 536 21.62 63.96 -17.05
C GLU A 536 22.39 64.54 -15.84
N VAL A 537 23.68 64.15 -15.76
CA VAL A 537 24.89 64.86 -15.23
C VAL A 537 24.76 65.71 -13.95
#